data_AF-A0A1B8W9N3-F1
#
_entry.id   AF-A0A1B8W9N3-F1
#
_cell.length_a   1.000
_cell.length_b   1.000
_cell.length_c   1.000
_cell.angle_alpha   90.00
_cell.angle_beta   90.00
_cell.angle_gamma   90.00
#
_symmetry.space_group_name_H-M   'P 1'
#
loop_
_entity.id
_entity.type
_entity.pdbx_description
1 polymer ?
#
loop_
_entity_poly.entity_id
_entity_poly.type
_entity_poly.pdbx_seq_one_letter_code
_entity_poly.pdbx_strand_id
1 'polypeptide(L)'
;MAYTPRVWVDRAVATPNLYTKTGETASEVTLVAKPGTITQAGTPINAAAMNQLETGIQAAAANADKANTTILASPNLNTLTATGRYYCTTPTNLPLAGLNFYVDVININGGTSSVYCMQVAYSGADNRIWTRRNLNGTWTAWTQVSNETNTLGNGTNVNDIAVSGRFWANATCTNTPIVSTDFFIDHIQLDVNWARQTAYEFSTNRAWTRTKVIGVWTPWVALHQTFMVPSDTVIMSLPTEKATGVSVTVERFTVKHTGKYRLKGEYKAGGTVGSSTTIAAYVNGDRQAGFVQTTSQTYSAFSFDLEVVVTQGDFVNIQIQAGSTGYIRNVTLCGTEVYDNPFANVAAYLI
;
A
#
# COMPACT_ATOMS: atom_id res chain seq x y z
N MET A 1 20.70 42.78 16.43
CA MET A 1 20.91 43.21 17.83
C MET A 1 19.78 42.66 18.67
N ALA A 2 20.04 42.23 19.91
CA ALA A 2 18.98 41.83 20.82
C ALA A 2 18.10 43.03 21.18
N TYR A 3 16.78 42.86 21.20
CA TYR A 3 15.84 43.89 21.63
C TYR A 3 16.15 44.26 23.09
N THR A 4 16.39 45.54 23.36
CA THR A 4 16.51 46.05 24.72
C THR A 4 15.20 46.75 25.09
N PRO A 5 14.47 46.26 26.11
CA PRO A 5 13.24 46.90 26.56
C PRO A 5 13.47 48.37 26.92
N ARG A 6 12.59 49.25 26.42
CA ARG A 6 12.59 50.65 26.82
C ARG A 6 11.90 50.78 28.17
N VAL A 7 12.55 51.46 29.12
CA VAL A 7 11.90 51.87 30.36
C VAL A 7 10.99 53.06 30.04
N TRP A 8 9.69 52.85 30.18
CA TRP A 8 8.69 53.89 30.00
C TRP A 8 8.52 54.65 31.30
N VAL A 9 8.65 55.96 31.21
CA VAL A 9 8.56 56.89 32.34
C VAL A 9 7.40 57.82 32.09
N ASP A 10 6.50 57.91 33.05
CA ASP A 10 5.37 58.83 32.96
C ASP A 10 5.83 60.28 33.07
N ARG A 11 5.13 61.17 32.37
CA ARG A 11 5.33 62.61 32.52
C ARG A 11 4.68 63.06 33.82
N ALA A 12 5.47 63.46 34.80
CA ALA A 12 4.95 64.07 36.03
C ALA A 12 4.83 65.59 35.85
N VAL A 13 3.67 66.11 36.23
CA VAL A 13 3.34 67.54 36.19
C VAL A 13 2.75 67.92 37.53
N ALA A 14 3.19 69.01 38.14
CA ALA A 14 2.76 69.41 39.49
C ALA A 14 1.23 69.59 39.62
N THR A 15 0.58 70.06 38.55
CA THR A 15 -0.88 70.19 38.44
C THR A 15 -1.32 69.91 36.99
N PRO A 16 -1.56 68.65 36.61
CA PRO A 16 -1.81 68.28 35.21
C PRO A 16 -3.14 68.82 34.68
N ASN A 17 -4.15 68.93 35.55
CA ASN A 17 -5.49 69.41 35.23
C ASN A 17 -5.70 70.87 35.70
N LEU A 18 -4.69 71.72 35.52
CA LEU A 18 -4.81 73.14 35.78
C LEU A 18 -5.25 73.85 34.51
N TYR A 19 -6.26 74.72 34.62
CA TYR A 19 -6.82 75.47 33.52
C TYR A 19 -6.87 76.95 33.87
N THR A 20 -6.61 77.81 32.89
CA THR A 20 -6.92 79.23 32.99
C THR A 20 -8.34 79.44 32.48
N LYS A 21 -9.18 80.02 33.32
CA LYS A 21 -10.56 80.33 33.00
C LYS A 21 -10.66 81.67 32.29
N THR A 22 -11.38 81.72 31.18
CA THR A 22 -11.67 82.95 30.42
C THR A 22 -13.08 82.92 29.82
N GLY A 23 -13.64 84.09 29.50
CA GLY A 23 -14.89 84.20 28.73
C GLY A 23 -16.12 83.57 29.38
N GLU A 24 -16.27 83.69 30.71
CA GLU A 24 -17.44 83.14 31.40
C GLU A 24 -18.72 83.94 31.09
N THR A 25 -19.80 83.23 30.78
CA THR A 25 -21.16 83.74 30.65
C THR A 25 -22.10 82.95 31.58
N ALA A 26 -23.40 83.26 31.58
CA ALA A 26 -24.38 82.54 32.39
C ALA A 26 -24.54 81.04 32.02
N SER A 27 -24.07 80.62 30.84
CA SER A 27 -24.24 79.25 30.34
C SER A 27 -22.94 78.57 29.87
N GLU A 28 -21.81 79.28 29.84
CA GLU A 28 -20.58 78.75 29.27
C GLU A 28 -19.33 79.32 29.97
N VAL A 29 -18.27 78.52 30.01
CA VAL A 29 -16.93 78.93 30.46
C VAL A 29 -15.88 78.31 29.55
N THR A 30 -14.91 79.10 29.07
CA THR A 30 -13.75 78.58 28.35
C THR A 30 -12.65 78.22 29.35
N LEU A 31 -12.17 76.98 29.29
CA LEU A 31 -11.03 76.50 30.07
C LEU A 31 -9.85 76.20 29.14
N VAL A 32 -8.80 77.00 29.22
CA VAL A 32 -7.56 76.77 28.47
C VAL A 32 -6.59 75.98 29.36
N ALA A 33 -6.15 74.81 28.92
CA ALA A 33 -5.21 73.99 29.67
C ALA A 33 -3.92 74.77 29.94
N LYS A 34 -3.58 74.94 31.23
CA LYS A 34 -2.34 75.54 31.72
C LYS A 34 -1.72 74.57 32.72
N PRO A 35 -1.22 73.41 32.25
CA PRO A 35 -0.57 72.45 33.13
C PRO A 35 0.56 73.13 33.91
N GLY A 36 0.77 72.69 35.15
CA GLY A 36 1.86 73.18 36.00
C GLY A 36 3.24 72.87 35.43
N THR A 37 4.29 73.23 36.16
CA THR A 37 5.66 72.88 35.78
C THR A 37 5.81 71.36 35.67
N ILE A 38 6.44 70.91 34.59
CA ILE A 38 6.80 69.50 34.39
C ILE A 38 7.91 69.19 35.39
N THR A 39 7.65 68.29 36.32
CA THR A 39 8.63 67.85 37.33
C THR A 39 9.42 66.63 36.85
N GLN A 40 8.90 65.90 35.85
CA GLN A 40 9.58 64.79 35.20
C GLN A 40 9.18 64.72 33.72
N ALA A 41 10.17 64.78 32.83
CA ALA A 41 9.91 64.53 31.42
C ALA A 41 9.53 63.06 31.24
N GLY A 42 8.36 62.80 30.63
CA GLY A 42 7.96 61.45 30.28
C GLY A 42 8.73 60.93 29.07
N THR A 43 8.72 59.62 28.87
CA THR A 43 9.26 58.99 27.66
C THR A 43 8.42 59.43 26.45
N PRO A 44 9.02 59.97 25.39
CA PRO A 44 8.27 60.43 24.23
C PRO A 44 7.66 59.25 23.46
N ILE A 45 6.37 59.37 23.14
CA ILE A 45 5.69 58.49 22.18
C ILE A 45 5.95 59.06 20.78
N ASN A 46 7.01 58.58 20.13
CA ASN A 46 7.38 58.98 18.78
C ASN A 46 7.61 57.75 17.89
N ALA A 47 7.75 57.98 16.58
CA ALA A 47 7.92 56.90 15.60
C ALA A 47 9.10 55.98 15.94
N ALA A 48 10.22 56.53 16.43
CA ALA A 48 11.37 55.72 16.83
C ALA A 48 11.05 54.78 18.01
N ALA A 49 10.32 55.26 19.02
CA ALA A 49 9.92 54.45 20.17
C ALA A 49 8.88 53.37 19.79
N MET A 50 7.94 53.69 18.90
CA MET A 50 6.94 52.75 18.40
C MET A 50 7.57 51.66 17.51
N ASN A 51 8.42 52.03 16.56
CA ASN A 51 9.15 51.06 15.71
C ASN A 51 10.04 50.13 16.55
N GLN A 52 10.61 50.64 17.66
CA GLN A 52 11.35 49.80 18.60
C GLN A 52 10.44 48.74 19.24
N LEU A 53 9.23 49.11 19.71
CA LEU A 53 8.26 48.14 20.24
C LEU A 53 7.88 47.08 19.20
N GLU A 54 7.58 47.49 17.97
CA GLU A 54 7.24 46.57 16.88
C GLU A 54 8.39 45.61 16.57
N THR A 55 9.62 46.09 16.57
CA THR A 55 10.82 45.25 16.43
C THR A 55 10.91 44.21 17.56
N GLY A 56 10.58 44.62 18.79
CA GLY A 56 10.54 43.71 19.95
C GLY A 56 9.46 42.64 19.81
N ILE A 57 8.26 43.01 19.37
CA ILE A 57 7.14 42.10 19.12
C ILE A 57 7.48 41.13 17.99
N GLN A 58 8.01 41.64 16.86
CA GLN A 58 8.41 40.80 15.74
C GLN A 58 9.53 39.83 16.12
N ALA A 59 10.51 40.28 16.90
CA ALA A 59 11.57 39.40 17.41
C ALA A 59 11.02 38.33 18.37
N ALA A 60 10.08 38.70 19.25
CA ALA A 60 9.41 37.75 20.15
C ALA A 60 8.59 36.72 19.37
N ALA A 61 7.83 37.15 18.37
CA ALA A 61 7.06 36.28 17.47
C ALA A 61 7.99 35.35 16.67
N ALA A 62 9.04 35.89 16.05
CA ALA A 62 10.02 35.10 15.32
C ALA A 62 10.76 34.08 16.20
N ASN A 63 11.00 34.41 17.47
CA ASN A 63 11.58 33.47 18.43
C ASN A 63 10.58 32.41 18.88
N ALA A 64 9.30 32.75 19.05
CA ALA A 64 8.24 31.77 19.30
C ALA A 64 8.09 30.80 18.11
N ASP A 65 8.17 31.31 16.88
CA ASP A 65 8.07 30.50 15.67
C ASP A 65 9.30 29.59 15.46
N LYS A 66 10.51 30.09 15.78
CA LYS A 66 11.76 29.32 15.73
C LYS A 66 11.90 28.30 16.87
N ALA A 67 11.28 28.55 18.03
CA ALA A 67 11.38 27.69 19.21
C ALA A 67 10.60 26.37 19.10
N ASN A 68 9.93 26.11 17.97
CA ASN A 68 9.08 24.93 17.83
C ASN A 68 9.84 23.60 17.88
N THR A 69 11.16 23.58 17.67
CA THR A 69 11.96 22.34 17.74
C THR A 69 13.25 22.55 18.54
N THR A 70 13.37 21.86 19.67
CA THR A 70 14.60 21.83 20.48
C THR A 70 15.56 20.76 19.94
N ILE A 71 16.81 21.11 19.63
CA ILE A 71 17.82 20.15 19.17
C ILE A 71 18.54 19.54 20.39
N LEU A 72 18.55 18.22 20.48
CA LEU A 72 19.17 17.46 21.57
C LEU A 72 20.15 16.43 21.00
N ALA A 73 21.42 16.51 21.38
CA ALA A 73 22.45 15.66 20.76
C ALA A 73 22.27 14.17 21.11
N SER A 74 22.09 13.84 22.40
CA SER A 74 21.95 12.45 22.87
C SER A 74 20.98 12.33 24.06
N PRO A 75 19.70 12.71 23.89
CA PRO A 75 18.75 12.62 24.99
C PRO A 75 18.37 11.16 25.26
N ASN A 76 18.05 10.85 26.52
CA ASN A 76 17.25 9.67 26.84
C ASN A 76 15.78 9.99 26.53
N LEU A 77 15.18 9.31 25.55
CA LEU A 77 13.79 9.60 25.19
C LEU A 77 12.80 9.34 26.33
N ASN A 78 13.14 8.51 27.33
CA ASN A 78 12.29 8.28 28.49
C ASN A 78 12.22 9.48 29.44
N THR A 79 13.18 10.41 29.38
CA THR A 79 13.19 11.64 30.19
C THR A 79 12.57 12.83 29.46
N LEU A 80 12.24 12.69 28.17
CA LEU A 80 11.53 13.71 27.40
C LEU A 80 10.04 13.68 27.70
N THR A 81 9.64 14.36 28.79
CA THR A 81 8.26 14.38 29.29
C THR A 81 7.59 15.75 29.20
N ALA A 82 8.34 16.80 28.88
CA ALA A 82 7.79 18.14 28.66
C ALA A 82 7.15 18.23 27.27
N THR A 83 6.02 18.95 27.16
CA THR A 83 5.38 19.18 25.87
C THR A 83 6.29 19.99 24.94
N GLY A 84 6.48 19.53 23.71
CA GLY A 84 7.30 20.21 22.72
C GLY A 84 7.70 19.30 21.57
N ARG A 85 8.41 19.86 20.58
CA ARG A 85 9.06 19.07 19.52
C ARG A 85 10.57 19.06 19.71
N TYR A 86 11.18 17.93 19.44
CA TYR A 86 12.60 17.70 19.69
C TYR A 86 13.25 17.05 18.47
N TYR A 87 14.41 17.55 18.02
CA TYR A 87 15.23 16.85 17.04
C TYR A 87 16.41 16.20 17.76
N CYS A 88 16.52 14.88 17.66
CA CYS A 88 17.41 14.09 18.49
C CYS A 88 18.39 13.26 17.63
N THR A 89 19.71 13.48 17.75
CA THR A 89 20.72 12.94 16.80
C THR A 89 21.45 11.67 17.24
N THR A 90 21.38 11.29 18.52
CA THR A 90 21.88 9.98 19.02
C THR A 90 21.12 9.55 20.29
N PRO A 91 19.79 9.42 20.23
CA PRO A 91 19.01 9.21 21.45
C PRO A 91 19.20 7.80 22.01
N THR A 92 18.89 7.61 23.28
CA THR A 92 18.68 6.27 23.87
C THR A 92 17.19 6.00 24.07
N ASN A 93 16.79 4.71 24.20
CA ASN A 93 15.38 4.27 24.21
C ASN A 93 14.61 4.58 22.92
N LEU A 94 15.29 4.39 21.79
CA LEU A 94 14.77 4.59 20.44
C LEU A 94 13.77 3.50 20.00
N PRO A 95 12.86 3.81 19.06
CA PRO A 95 12.11 2.76 18.35
C PRO A 95 13.02 1.91 17.46
N LEU A 96 14.08 2.50 16.89
CA LEU A 96 15.10 1.82 16.10
C LEU A 96 16.48 2.42 16.36
N ALA A 97 17.47 1.59 16.66
CA ALA A 97 18.82 2.04 16.99
C ALA A 97 19.55 2.69 15.80
N GLY A 98 20.41 3.66 16.09
CA GLY A 98 21.32 4.26 15.10
C GLY A 98 20.73 5.32 14.17
N LEU A 99 19.51 5.79 14.43
CA LEU A 99 18.85 6.83 13.64
C LEU A 99 18.60 8.12 14.43
N ASN A 100 18.46 9.23 13.69
CA ASN A 100 17.99 10.51 14.21
C ASN A 100 16.47 10.54 14.18
N PHE A 101 15.85 11.22 15.14
CA PHE A 101 14.40 11.34 15.23
C PHE A 101 13.95 12.76 15.50
N TYR A 102 12.87 13.17 14.84
CA TYR A 102 12.00 14.23 15.35
C TYR A 102 11.00 13.59 16.32
N VAL A 103 10.87 14.12 17.52
CA VAL A 103 9.99 13.57 18.56
C VAL A 103 9.05 14.67 19.04
N ASP A 104 7.76 14.46 18.84
CA ASP A 104 6.71 15.28 19.42
C ASP A 104 6.31 14.65 20.76
N VAL A 105 6.37 15.44 21.83
CA VAL A 105 5.97 15.03 23.17
C VAL A 105 4.74 15.82 23.56
N ILE A 106 3.72 15.13 24.06
CA ILE A 106 2.53 15.75 24.66
C ILE A 106 2.42 15.27 26.09
N ASN A 107 2.60 16.17 27.04
CA ASN A 107 2.31 15.92 28.44
C ASN A 107 0.80 16.04 28.66
N ILE A 108 0.15 14.94 29.09
CA ILE A 108 -1.31 14.88 29.16
C ILE A 108 -1.85 15.73 30.33
N ASN A 109 -1.04 15.96 31.37
CA ASN A 109 -1.44 16.70 32.58
C ASN A 109 -0.95 18.16 32.57
N GLY A 110 -0.91 18.79 31.39
CA GLY A 110 -0.53 20.21 31.27
C GLY A 110 0.88 20.52 31.76
N GLY A 111 1.81 19.55 31.74
CA GLY A 111 3.21 19.73 32.14
C GLY A 111 3.49 19.54 33.65
N THR A 112 2.47 19.29 34.47
CA THR A 112 2.64 19.14 35.94
C THR A 112 3.09 17.76 36.38
N SER A 113 3.05 16.77 35.48
CA SER A 113 3.32 15.37 35.79
C SER A 113 4.20 14.74 34.71
N SER A 114 5.39 14.27 35.07
CA SER A 114 6.28 13.57 34.13
C SER A 114 5.86 12.13 33.84
N VAL A 115 4.85 11.62 34.55
CA VAL A 115 4.46 10.20 34.52
C VAL A 115 3.32 9.87 33.54
N TYR A 116 2.70 10.89 32.93
CA TYR A 116 1.68 10.72 31.88
C TYR A 116 1.97 11.60 30.66
N CYS A 117 2.56 11.00 29.64
CA CYS A 117 2.81 11.67 28.38
C CYS A 117 2.74 10.70 27.20
N MET A 118 2.65 11.26 26.00
CA MET A 118 2.71 10.53 24.73
C MET A 118 3.89 11.03 23.94
N GLN A 119 4.47 10.13 23.14
CA GLN A 119 5.50 10.48 22.17
C GLN A 119 5.11 9.99 20.80
N VAL A 120 5.35 10.83 19.80
CA VAL A 120 5.34 10.48 18.38
C VAL A 120 6.74 10.73 17.85
N ALA A 121 7.40 9.69 17.33
CA ALA A 121 8.73 9.78 16.76
C ALA A 121 8.64 9.63 15.24
N TYR A 122 9.25 10.56 14.51
CA TYR A 122 9.41 10.55 13.07
C TYR A 122 10.88 10.27 12.75
N SER A 123 11.14 9.26 11.93
CA SER A 123 12.49 8.95 11.47
C SER A 123 13.05 10.13 10.67
N GLY A 124 14.31 10.48 10.91
CA GLY A 124 15.04 11.45 10.09
C GLY A 124 15.59 10.85 8.79
N ALA A 125 15.48 9.53 8.57
CA ALA A 125 16.08 8.81 7.44
C ALA A 125 15.06 8.24 6.45
N ASP A 126 13.81 8.05 6.86
CA ASP A 126 12.70 7.48 6.06
C ASP A 126 11.35 7.99 6.59
N ASN A 127 10.21 7.59 6.00
CA ASN A 127 8.90 8.11 6.41
C ASN A 127 8.23 7.28 7.52
N ARG A 128 9.04 6.58 8.32
CA ARG A 128 8.51 5.81 9.44
C ARG A 128 8.12 6.69 10.63
N ILE A 129 7.00 6.32 11.24
CA ILE A 129 6.42 7.02 12.39
C ILE A 129 6.14 5.98 13.47
N TRP A 130 6.52 6.28 14.71
CA TRP A 130 6.24 5.44 15.87
C TRP A 130 5.53 6.24 16.95
N THR A 131 4.76 5.55 17.77
CA THR A 131 4.12 6.12 18.95
C THR A 131 4.39 5.26 20.18
N ARG A 132 4.40 5.88 21.36
CA ARG A 132 4.37 5.19 22.65
C ARG A 132 3.78 6.11 23.72
N ARG A 133 3.50 5.53 24.90
CA ARG A 133 2.94 6.26 26.04
C ARG A 133 3.74 5.99 27.30
N ASN A 134 3.87 6.99 28.16
CA ASN A 134 4.24 6.82 29.55
C ASN A 134 2.95 6.76 30.37
N LEU A 135 2.69 5.64 31.02
CA LEU A 135 1.51 5.41 31.84
C LEU A 135 1.97 5.21 33.28
N ASN A 136 1.76 6.21 34.12
CA ASN A 136 2.16 6.20 35.53
C ASN A 136 3.66 5.86 35.73
N GLY A 137 4.53 6.45 34.90
CA GLY A 137 5.98 6.30 35.02
C GLY A 137 6.55 5.07 34.30
N THR A 138 5.69 4.24 33.70
CA THR A 138 6.09 3.10 32.89
C THR A 138 5.86 3.37 31.40
N TRP A 139 6.91 3.29 30.60
CA TRP A 139 6.82 3.42 29.14
C TRP A 139 6.31 2.15 28.49
N THR A 140 5.35 2.27 27.57
CA THR A 140 5.00 1.19 26.65
C THR A 140 6.12 0.98 25.63
N ALA A 141 6.14 -0.20 25.00
CA ALA A 141 6.95 -0.41 23.80
C ALA A 141 6.58 0.61 22.70
N TRP A 142 7.55 0.91 21.84
CA TRP A 142 7.29 1.68 20.62
C TRP A 142 6.45 0.86 19.65
N THR A 143 5.45 1.50 19.05
CA THR A 143 4.60 0.91 18.01
C THR A 143 4.71 1.74 16.74
N GLN A 144 5.15 1.13 15.64
CA GLN A 144 5.16 1.78 14.34
C GLN A 144 3.72 1.97 13.85
N VAL A 145 3.37 3.18 13.42
CA VAL A 145 2.04 3.53 12.91
C VAL A 145 2.04 3.87 11.42
N SER A 146 3.22 4.08 10.83
CA SER A 146 3.38 4.25 9.39
C SER A 146 3.27 2.91 8.65
N ASN A 147 2.46 2.88 7.60
CA ASN A 147 2.17 1.70 6.77
C ASN A 147 3.20 1.51 5.63
N GLU A 148 4.49 1.58 5.96
CA GLU A 148 5.54 1.39 4.97
C GLU A 148 5.85 -0.10 4.75
N THR A 149 6.21 -0.42 3.51
CA THR A 149 6.76 -1.72 3.14
C THR A 149 8.19 -1.82 3.64
N ASN A 150 8.46 -2.75 4.56
CA ASN A 150 9.80 -3.02 5.06
C ASN A 150 10.58 -3.92 4.09
N THR A 151 11.74 -3.48 3.62
CA THR A 151 12.63 -4.31 2.80
C THR A 151 13.31 -5.38 3.65
N LEU A 152 13.10 -6.66 3.33
CA LEU A 152 13.85 -7.76 3.93
C LEU A 152 15.26 -7.85 3.32
N GLY A 153 16.23 -8.27 4.12
CA GLY A 153 17.59 -8.52 3.63
C GLY A 153 17.65 -9.73 2.69
N ASN A 154 18.66 -9.80 1.84
CA ASN A 154 18.89 -10.95 0.97
C ASN A 154 18.99 -12.25 1.78
N GLY A 155 18.40 -13.34 1.27
CA GLY A 155 18.41 -14.64 1.94
C GLY A 155 17.52 -14.74 3.19
N THR A 156 16.80 -13.68 3.57
CA THR A 156 15.93 -13.70 4.75
C THR A 156 14.90 -14.83 4.62
N ASN A 157 14.74 -15.60 5.70
CA ASN A 157 13.68 -16.58 5.81
C ASN A 157 12.38 -15.90 6.23
N VAL A 158 11.36 -15.91 5.37
CA VAL A 158 10.10 -15.21 5.65
C VAL A 158 9.30 -15.84 6.80
N ASN A 159 9.68 -17.02 7.29
CA ASN A 159 9.11 -17.63 8.50
C ASN A 159 9.52 -16.89 9.79
N ASP A 160 10.63 -16.13 9.75
CA ASP A 160 11.25 -15.50 10.91
C ASP A 160 10.72 -14.08 11.16
N ILE A 161 9.79 -13.60 10.32
CA ILE A 161 9.10 -12.33 10.53
C ILE A 161 8.28 -12.42 11.82
N ALA A 162 8.68 -11.64 12.83
CA ALA A 162 8.12 -11.70 14.18
C ALA A 162 7.15 -10.54 14.50
N VAL A 163 6.97 -9.59 13.58
CA VAL A 163 6.14 -8.40 13.78
C VAL A 163 5.17 -8.20 12.63
N SER A 164 3.94 -7.77 12.95
CA SER A 164 2.95 -7.42 11.94
C SER A 164 3.44 -6.27 11.05
N GLY A 165 3.10 -6.29 9.77
CA GLY A 165 3.45 -5.24 8.82
C GLY A 165 3.44 -5.72 7.38
N ARG A 166 3.82 -4.81 6.48
CA ARG A 166 4.05 -5.12 5.06
C ARG A 166 5.55 -5.23 4.81
N PHE A 167 5.95 -6.21 4.02
CA PHE A 167 7.34 -6.52 3.73
C PHE A 167 7.57 -6.68 2.23
N TRP A 168 8.70 -6.25 1.72
CA TRP A 168 9.19 -6.63 0.40
C TRP A 168 10.25 -7.71 0.58
N ALA A 169 9.97 -8.91 0.06
CA ALA A 169 10.86 -10.05 0.04
C ALA A 169 11.37 -10.23 -1.37
N ASN A 170 12.68 -10.10 -1.58
CA ASN A 170 13.27 -10.29 -2.90
C ASN A 170 13.39 -11.78 -3.27
N ALA A 171 13.73 -12.06 -4.53
CA ALA A 171 13.89 -13.39 -5.11
C ALA A 171 14.87 -14.34 -4.40
N THR A 172 15.73 -13.83 -3.52
CA THR A 172 16.69 -14.65 -2.73
C THR A 172 16.14 -15.07 -1.36
N CYS A 173 15.03 -14.48 -0.91
CA CYS A 173 14.40 -14.86 0.35
C CYS A 173 13.92 -16.31 0.29
N THR A 174 13.94 -16.99 1.44
CA THR A 174 13.55 -18.42 1.56
C THR A 174 12.16 -18.55 2.19
N ASN A 175 11.50 -19.69 1.96
CA ASN A 175 10.12 -19.97 2.38
C ASN A 175 9.06 -19.02 1.79
N THR A 176 9.37 -18.34 0.67
CA THR A 176 8.39 -17.66 -0.18
C THR A 176 7.48 -18.66 -0.89
N PRO A 177 6.33 -18.24 -1.45
CA PRO A 177 5.42 -19.17 -2.15
C PRO A 177 6.05 -19.94 -3.30
N ILE A 178 6.89 -19.26 -4.08
CA ILE A 178 7.72 -19.82 -5.15
C ILE A 178 9.08 -19.12 -5.13
N VAL A 179 10.08 -19.75 -5.76
CA VAL A 179 11.45 -19.23 -5.84
C VAL A 179 11.63 -18.26 -7.01
N SER A 180 12.71 -17.47 -6.98
CA SER A 180 13.18 -16.65 -8.11
C SER A 180 12.27 -15.49 -8.54
N THR A 181 11.42 -14.99 -7.63
CA THR A 181 10.57 -13.83 -7.87
C THR A 181 10.39 -13.01 -6.59
N ASP A 182 10.01 -11.75 -6.74
CA ASP A 182 9.82 -10.82 -5.63
C ASP A 182 8.38 -10.86 -5.12
N PHE A 183 8.20 -10.62 -3.81
CA PHE A 183 6.91 -10.60 -3.15
C PHE A 183 6.73 -9.36 -2.28
N PHE A 184 5.51 -8.85 -2.24
CA PHE A 184 5.00 -8.10 -1.09
C PHE A 184 4.31 -9.07 -0.14
N ILE A 185 4.70 -9.09 1.14
CA ILE A 185 4.13 -9.96 2.16
C ILE A 185 3.43 -9.08 3.20
N ASP A 186 2.13 -9.24 3.31
CA ASP A 186 1.36 -8.76 4.46
C ASP A 186 1.41 -9.83 5.55
N HIS A 187 2.05 -9.50 6.66
CA HIS A 187 2.22 -10.38 7.81
C HIS A 187 1.40 -9.86 8.99
N ILE A 188 0.60 -10.73 9.58
CA ILE A 188 -0.20 -10.45 10.77
C ILE A 188 0.28 -11.42 11.85
N GLN A 189 1.03 -10.90 12.82
CA GLN A 189 1.48 -11.63 14.00
C GLN A 189 0.44 -11.46 15.12
N LEU A 190 -0.07 -12.58 15.65
CA LEU A 190 -0.85 -12.58 16.90
C LEU A 190 0.08 -12.84 18.10
N ASP A 191 0.85 -13.92 18.05
CA ASP A 191 1.90 -14.27 19.02
C ASP A 191 2.92 -15.22 18.37
N VAL A 192 3.94 -15.69 19.10
CA VAL A 192 5.02 -16.55 18.55
C VAL A 192 4.53 -17.82 17.83
N ASN A 193 3.36 -18.34 18.21
CA ASN A 193 2.75 -19.56 17.72
C ASN A 193 1.69 -19.32 16.62
N TRP A 194 1.12 -18.12 16.56
CA TRP A 194 -0.01 -17.79 15.69
C TRP A 194 0.26 -16.57 14.82
N ALA A 195 0.22 -16.78 13.51
CA ALA A 195 0.42 -15.72 12.53
C ALA A 195 -0.29 -16.05 11.21
N ARG A 196 -0.48 -15.05 10.36
CA ARG A 196 -0.95 -15.22 8.99
C ARG A 196 -0.09 -14.41 8.03
N GLN A 197 0.17 -14.99 6.87
CA GLN A 197 0.81 -14.28 5.77
C GLN A 197 -0.06 -14.32 4.52
N THR A 198 -0.05 -13.20 3.81
CA THR A 198 -0.54 -13.10 2.44
C THR A 198 0.59 -12.53 1.59
N ALA A 199 1.00 -13.26 0.56
CA ALA A 199 2.04 -12.86 -0.35
C ALA A 199 1.44 -12.48 -1.70
N TYR A 200 1.86 -11.36 -2.26
CA TYR A 200 1.51 -10.85 -3.57
C TYR A 200 2.78 -10.82 -4.41
N GLU A 201 2.79 -11.54 -5.53
CA GLU A 201 3.95 -11.49 -6.41
C GLU A 201 4.08 -10.11 -7.05
N PHE A 202 5.31 -9.63 -7.22
CA PHE A 202 5.58 -8.31 -7.76
C PHE A 202 5.22 -8.16 -9.25
N SER A 203 5.46 -9.20 -10.05
CA SER A 203 5.38 -9.16 -11.51
C SER A 203 4.06 -9.66 -12.09
N THR A 204 3.19 -10.25 -11.27
CA THR A 204 1.91 -10.81 -11.70
C THR A 204 0.84 -10.57 -10.63
N ASN A 205 -0.43 -10.81 -10.95
CA ASN A 205 -1.53 -10.72 -9.98
C ASN A 205 -1.68 -11.98 -9.12
N ARG A 206 -0.67 -12.84 -9.06
CA ARG A 206 -0.72 -14.03 -8.22
C ARG A 206 -0.61 -13.65 -6.74
N ALA A 207 -1.49 -14.24 -5.95
CA ALA A 207 -1.45 -14.15 -4.51
C ALA A 207 -1.48 -15.54 -3.86
N TRP A 208 -0.92 -15.64 -2.66
CA TRP A 208 -0.91 -16.83 -1.81
C TRP A 208 -1.17 -16.45 -0.36
N THR A 209 -1.71 -17.39 0.42
CA THR A 209 -1.85 -17.24 1.87
C THR A 209 -1.38 -18.49 2.59
N ARG A 210 -0.93 -18.30 3.83
CA ARG A 210 -0.67 -19.39 4.77
C ARG A 210 -0.86 -18.92 6.20
N THR A 211 -0.95 -19.87 7.12
CA THR A 211 -1.10 -19.61 8.55
C THR A 211 -0.02 -20.33 9.34
N LYS A 212 0.43 -19.73 10.43
CA LYS A 212 1.21 -20.37 11.47
C LYS A 212 0.25 -20.82 12.57
N VAL A 213 0.25 -22.11 12.89
CA VAL A 213 -0.59 -22.71 13.92
C VAL A 213 0.30 -23.50 14.86
N ILE A 214 0.31 -23.12 16.14
CA ILE A 214 1.13 -23.77 17.18
C ILE A 214 2.62 -23.81 16.75
N GLY A 215 3.10 -22.68 16.22
CA GLY A 215 4.50 -22.54 15.82
C GLY A 215 4.86 -23.15 14.45
N VAL A 216 3.96 -23.89 13.81
CA VAL A 216 4.20 -24.55 12.52
C VAL A 216 3.50 -23.80 11.39
N TRP A 217 4.23 -23.48 10.33
CA TRP A 217 3.66 -22.87 9.12
C TRP A 217 2.98 -23.93 8.26
N THR A 218 1.74 -23.66 7.82
CA THR A 218 1.11 -24.43 6.76
C THR A 218 1.82 -24.17 5.42
N PRO A 219 1.69 -25.08 4.44
CA PRO A 219 2.07 -24.77 3.06
C PRO A 219 1.38 -23.51 2.54
N TRP A 220 2.01 -22.83 1.59
CA TRP A 220 1.37 -21.74 0.85
C TRP A 220 0.22 -22.27 0.01
N VAL A 221 -0.93 -21.63 0.13
CA VAL A 221 -2.12 -21.91 -0.68
C VAL A 221 -2.32 -20.76 -1.64
N ALA A 222 -2.37 -21.03 -2.94
CA ALA A 222 -2.67 -20.04 -3.95
C ALA A 222 -4.09 -19.47 -3.75
N LEU A 223 -4.20 -18.14 -3.78
CA LEU A 223 -5.49 -17.42 -3.78
C LEU A 223 -5.93 -17.00 -5.18
N HIS A 224 -5.02 -17.04 -6.15
CA HIS A 224 -5.33 -16.76 -7.55
C HIS A 224 -5.98 -17.99 -8.21
N GLN A 225 -6.79 -17.74 -9.23
CA GLN A 225 -7.28 -18.78 -10.12
C GLN A 225 -6.37 -18.85 -11.35
N THR A 226 -6.06 -20.06 -11.79
CA THR A 226 -5.36 -20.27 -13.07
C THR A 226 -6.38 -20.48 -14.16
N PHE A 227 -6.27 -19.68 -15.22
CA PHE A 227 -7.06 -19.81 -16.43
C PHE A 227 -6.21 -20.27 -17.60
N MET A 228 -6.86 -20.80 -18.63
CA MET A 228 -6.21 -21.14 -19.90
C MET A 228 -6.62 -20.19 -21.00
N VAL A 229 -5.65 -19.70 -21.76
CA VAL A 229 -5.89 -19.04 -23.06
C VAL A 229 -5.37 -19.93 -24.20
N PRO A 230 -6.02 -19.90 -25.39
CA PRO A 230 -5.55 -20.68 -26.53
C PRO A 230 -4.13 -20.29 -26.93
N SER A 231 -3.27 -21.28 -27.11
CA SER A 231 -1.88 -21.11 -27.56
C SER A 231 -1.37 -22.42 -28.17
N ASP A 232 -0.10 -22.46 -28.59
CA ASP A 232 0.53 -23.67 -29.13
C ASP A 232 1.23 -24.55 -28.08
N THR A 233 1.21 -24.15 -26.80
CA THR A 233 1.77 -24.95 -25.71
C THR A 233 0.94 -26.21 -25.50
N VAL A 234 1.52 -27.38 -25.75
CA VAL A 234 0.84 -28.68 -25.58
C VAL A 234 0.66 -28.98 -24.10
N ILE A 235 -0.59 -29.23 -23.70
CA ILE A 235 -0.95 -29.59 -22.31
C ILE A 235 -1.20 -31.10 -22.22
N MET A 236 -1.88 -31.64 -23.24
CA MET A 236 -2.19 -33.06 -23.36
C MET A 236 -2.03 -33.47 -24.82
N SER A 237 -1.45 -34.65 -25.05
CA SER A 237 -1.25 -35.19 -26.39
C SER A 237 -1.61 -36.65 -26.43
N LEU A 238 -2.18 -37.07 -27.57
CA LEU A 238 -2.46 -38.47 -27.85
C LEU A 238 -2.06 -38.78 -29.31
N PRO A 239 -0.97 -39.55 -29.51
CA PRO A 239 -0.40 -39.76 -30.84
C PRO A 239 -1.16 -40.82 -31.67
N THR A 240 -2.01 -41.63 -31.05
CA THR A 240 -2.62 -42.80 -31.70
C THR A 240 -3.70 -42.42 -32.71
N GLU A 241 -3.64 -43.02 -33.90
CA GLU A 241 -4.68 -42.91 -34.92
C GLU A 241 -5.99 -43.59 -34.46
N LYS A 242 -7.12 -42.94 -34.72
CA LYS A 242 -8.45 -43.51 -34.49
C LYS A 242 -9.31 -43.34 -35.75
N ALA A 243 -10.03 -44.40 -36.11
CA ALA A 243 -10.95 -44.44 -37.22
C ALA A 243 -12.34 -44.82 -36.72
N THR A 244 -13.37 -44.11 -37.16
CA THR A 244 -14.75 -44.42 -36.74
C THR A 244 -15.79 -43.97 -37.76
N GLY A 245 -17.00 -44.50 -37.61
CA GLY A 245 -18.21 -44.08 -38.34
C GLY A 245 -18.83 -42.80 -37.76
N VAL A 246 -20.11 -42.57 -38.09
CA VAL A 246 -20.82 -41.31 -37.83
C VAL A 246 -20.98 -41.02 -36.32
N SER A 247 -20.55 -39.84 -35.88
CA SER A 247 -20.83 -39.26 -34.55
C SER A 247 -20.31 -40.06 -33.35
N VAL A 248 -19.08 -40.55 -33.45
CA VAL A 248 -18.42 -41.27 -32.34
C VAL A 248 -17.40 -40.36 -31.66
N THR A 249 -17.43 -40.36 -30.32
CA THR A 249 -16.37 -39.74 -29.52
C THR A 249 -15.11 -40.59 -29.65
N VAL A 250 -14.12 -40.03 -30.32
CA VAL A 250 -12.82 -40.67 -30.50
C VAL A 250 -11.91 -40.39 -29.31
N GLU A 251 -12.07 -39.26 -28.65
CA GLU A 251 -11.17 -38.86 -27.56
C GLU A 251 -11.85 -38.00 -26.51
N ARG A 252 -11.33 -38.04 -25.27
CA ARG A 252 -11.83 -37.24 -24.15
C ARG A 252 -10.67 -36.68 -23.31
N PHE A 253 -10.58 -35.37 -23.25
CA PHE A 253 -9.66 -34.67 -22.35
C PHE A 253 -10.40 -34.14 -21.11
N THR A 254 -9.85 -34.36 -19.92
CA THR A 254 -10.34 -33.70 -18.69
C THR A 254 -9.52 -32.45 -18.44
N VAL A 255 -10.14 -31.28 -18.36
CA VAL A 255 -9.40 -30.02 -18.22
C VAL A 255 -9.05 -29.73 -16.77
N LYS A 256 -7.79 -29.30 -16.52
CA LYS A 256 -7.31 -28.97 -15.17
C LYS A 256 -7.63 -27.54 -14.73
N HIS A 257 -7.81 -26.64 -15.68
CA HIS A 257 -8.00 -25.21 -15.45
C HIS A 257 -9.19 -24.69 -16.26
N THR A 258 -9.88 -23.68 -15.74
CA THR A 258 -10.97 -23.05 -16.48
C THR A 258 -10.41 -22.22 -17.62
N GLY A 259 -10.94 -22.32 -18.83
CA GLY A 259 -10.56 -21.39 -19.89
C GLY A 259 -10.89 -21.83 -21.30
N LYS A 260 -10.26 -21.17 -22.27
CA LYS A 260 -10.34 -21.55 -23.69
C LYS A 260 -9.05 -22.24 -24.09
N TYR A 261 -9.20 -23.25 -24.92
CA TYR A 261 -8.10 -24.11 -25.36
C TYR A 261 -7.99 -24.06 -26.87
N ARG A 262 -6.84 -24.48 -27.39
CA ARG A 262 -6.63 -24.78 -28.81
C ARG A 262 -6.60 -26.28 -29.01
N LEU A 263 -7.31 -26.78 -30.02
CA LEU A 263 -7.21 -28.16 -30.45
C LEU A 263 -6.39 -28.24 -31.74
N LYS A 264 -5.41 -29.13 -31.76
CA LYS A 264 -4.58 -29.39 -32.95
C LYS A 264 -4.53 -30.88 -33.23
N GLY A 265 -4.20 -31.23 -34.46
CA GLY A 265 -3.92 -32.60 -34.85
C GLY A 265 -3.91 -32.76 -36.36
N GLU A 266 -4.07 -34.00 -36.81
CA GLU A 266 -4.20 -34.31 -38.22
C GLU A 266 -5.45 -35.16 -38.47
N TYR A 267 -6.10 -34.96 -39.61
CA TYR A 267 -7.32 -35.67 -39.98
C TYR A 267 -7.43 -35.87 -41.50
N LYS A 268 -8.20 -36.88 -41.91
CA LYS A 268 -8.55 -37.14 -43.31
C LYS A 268 -9.95 -37.75 -43.44
N ALA A 269 -10.55 -37.55 -44.61
CA ALA A 269 -11.78 -38.19 -45.02
C ALA A 269 -11.57 -39.62 -45.51
N GLY A 270 -12.62 -40.43 -45.45
CA GLY A 270 -12.65 -41.80 -45.96
C GLY A 270 -12.47 -41.90 -47.47
N GLY A 271 -12.13 -43.11 -47.95
CA GLY A 271 -11.67 -43.36 -49.32
C GLY A 271 -12.70 -43.17 -50.45
N THR A 272 -13.96 -42.88 -50.14
CA THR A 272 -14.97 -42.60 -51.18
C THR A 272 -14.90 -41.13 -51.60
N VAL A 273 -14.60 -40.89 -52.88
CA VAL A 273 -14.57 -39.54 -53.48
C VAL A 273 -15.88 -38.80 -53.17
N GLY A 274 -15.76 -37.56 -52.66
CA GLY A 274 -16.90 -36.74 -52.24
C GLY A 274 -17.31 -36.88 -50.78
N SER A 275 -16.69 -37.79 -50.00
CA SER A 275 -16.91 -37.85 -48.55
C SER A 275 -16.31 -36.63 -47.84
N SER A 276 -17.05 -36.07 -46.89
CA SER A 276 -16.51 -35.10 -45.92
C SER A 276 -16.33 -35.73 -44.55
N THR A 277 -15.35 -35.22 -43.81
CA THR A 277 -15.14 -35.54 -42.40
C THR A 277 -15.01 -34.25 -41.62
N THR A 278 -15.85 -34.11 -40.62
CA THR A 278 -15.84 -33.02 -39.65
C THR A 278 -15.27 -33.52 -38.34
N ILE A 279 -14.27 -32.80 -37.82
CA ILE A 279 -13.80 -32.97 -36.45
C ILE A 279 -14.45 -31.87 -35.63
N ALA A 280 -15.20 -32.27 -34.61
CA ALA A 280 -15.88 -31.34 -33.71
C ALA A 280 -15.45 -31.58 -32.27
N ALA A 281 -15.22 -30.50 -31.53
CA ALA A 281 -15.02 -30.55 -30.10
C ALA A 281 -16.35 -30.26 -29.38
N TYR A 282 -16.69 -31.06 -28.39
CA TYR A 282 -17.88 -30.91 -27.55
C TYR A 282 -17.48 -30.84 -26.07
N VAL A 283 -17.97 -29.85 -25.34
CA VAL A 283 -17.83 -29.80 -23.88
C VAL A 283 -18.94 -30.61 -23.24
N ASN A 284 -18.57 -31.55 -22.37
CA ASN A 284 -19.47 -32.45 -21.64
C ASN A 284 -20.43 -33.27 -22.50
N GLY A 285 -20.18 -33.36 -23.82
CA GLY A 285 -20.93 -34.20 -24.77
C GLY A 285 -21.93 -33.44 -25.64
N ASP A 286 -22.45 -32.30 -25.15
CA ASP A 286 -23.65 -31.69 -25.75
C ASP A 286 -23.39 -30.28 -26.30
N ARG A 287 -22.37 -29.57 -25.79
CA ARG A 287 -22.08 -28.19 -26.20
C ARG A 287 -20.94 -28.15 -27.21
N GLN A 288 -21.27 -27.94 -28.48
CA GLN A 288 -20.25 -27.77 -29.52
C GLN A 288 -19.36 -26.55 -29.20
N ALA A 289 -18.06 -26.77 -29.21
CA ALA A 289 -17.03 -25.79 -28.85
C ALA A 289 -16.23 -25.30 -30.06
N GLY A 290 -16.34 -25.97 -31.20
CA GLY A 290 -15.65 -25.63 -32.43
C GLY A 290 -15.56 -26.85 -33.35
N PHE A 291 -15.34 -26.63 -34.64
CA PHE A 291 -15.17 -27.70 -35.60
C PHE A 291 -14.33 -27.30 -36.81
N VAL A 292 -13.80 -28.29 -37.51
CA VAL A 292 -13.11 -28.16 -38.79
C VAL A 292 -13.55 -29.29 -39.72
N GLN A 293 -13.55 -29.05 -41.03
CA GLN A 293 -14.02 -30.00 -42.03
C GLN A 293 -13.00 -30.16 -43.16
N THR A 294 -12.81 -31.40 -43.62
CA THR A 294 -11.98 -31.73 -44.78
C THR A 294 -12.67 -32.72 -45.71
N THR A 295 -12.30 -32.66 -46.98
CA THR A 295 -12.57 -33.69 -48.00
C THR A 295 -11.30 -34.41 -48.44
N SER A 296 -10.14 -34.06 -47.87
CA SER A 296 -8.85 -34.65 -48.23
C SER A 296 -8.78 -36.11 -47.81
N GLN A 297 -8.34 -36.98 -48.73
CA GLN A 297 -8.03 -38.38 -48.43
C GLN A 297 -6.62 -38.58 -47.86
N THR A 298 -5.81 -37.51 -47.83
CA THR A 298 -4.51 -37.48 -47.14
C THR A 298 -4.62 -36.70 -45.84
N TYR A 299 -3.80 -37.06 -44.86
CA TYR A 299 -3.76 -36.36 -43.58
C TYR A 299 -3.45 -34.88 -43.78
N SER A 300 -4.35 -34.04 -43.27
CA SER A 300 -4.21 -32.59 -43.23
C SER A 300 -4.12 -32.15 -41.79
N ALA A 301 -3.23 -31.20 -41.49
CA ALA A 301 -3.19 -30.60 -40.15
C ALA A 301 -4.44 -29.75 -39.90
N PHE A 302 -4.88 -29.70 -38.65
CA PHE A 302 -5.89 -28.74 -38.19
C PHE A 302 -5.44 -28.04 -36.91
N SER A 303 -5.97 -26.83 -36.72
CA SER A 303 -5.81 -26.04 -35.51
C SER A 303 -7.00 -25.11 -35.39
N PHE A 304 -7.74 -25.18 -34.28
CA PHE A 304 -8.80 -24.23 -33.99
C PHE A 304 -8.91 -23.97 -32.48
N ASP A 305 -9.34 -22.76 -32.13
CA ASP A 305 -9.57 -22.36 -30.75
C ASP A 305 -11.00 -22.72 -30.35
N LEU A 306 -11.18 -23.24 -29.13
CA LEU A 306 -12.50 -23.50 -28.59
C LEU A 306 -13.21 -22.16 -28.35
N GLU A 307 -14.40 -22.00 -28.92
CA GLU A 307 -15.19 -20.77 -28.85
C GLU A 307 -15.80 -20.56 -27.45
N VAL A 308 -15.99 -21.65 -26.71
CA VAL A 308 -16.58 -21.67 -25.37
C VAL A 308 -15.53 -21.79 -24.26
N VAL A 309 -15.81 -21.19 -23.10
CA VAL A 309 -15.03 -21.41 -21.87
C VAL A 309 -15.36 -22.79 -21.32
N VAL A 310 -14.33 -23.61 -21.12
CA VAL A 310 -14.39 -24.94 -20.52
C VAL A 310 -14.06 -24.80 -19.03
N THR A 311 -14.92 -25.26 -18.13
CA THR A 311 -14.71 -25.10 -16.69
C THR A 311 -13.79 -26.20 -16.16
N GLN A 312 -13.00 -25.92 -15.13
CA GLN A 312 -12.17 -26.93 -14.47
C GLN A 312 -12.97 -28.20 -14.13
N GLY A 313 -12.44 -29.36 -14.53
CA GLY A 313 -13.09 -30.66 -14.35
C GLY A 313 -14.03 -31.09 -15.48
N ASP A 314 -14.41 -30.19 -16.38
CA ASP A 314 -15.19 -30.55 -17.58
C ASP A 314 -14.39 -31.43 -18.54
N PHE A 315 -15.12 -32.09 -19.44
CA PHE A 315 -14.54 -32.90 -20.50
C PHE A 315 -14.64 -32.21 -21.86
N VAL A 316 -13.56 -32.23 -22.63
CA VAL A 316 -13.56 -31.92 -24.07
C VAL A 316 -13.57 -33.24 -24.83
N ASN A 317 -14.73 -33.58 -25.39
CA ASN A 317 -14.92 -34.74 -26.25
C ASN A 317 -14.60 -34.36 -27.70
N ILE A 318 -13.71 -35.09 -28.34
CA ILE A 318 -13.44 -34.95 -29.76
C ILE A 318 -14.27 -35.98 -30.49
N GLN A 319 -15.11 -35.51 -31.41
CA GLN A 319 -15.99 -36.35 -32.21
C GLN A 319 -15.62 -36.26 -33.68
N ILE A 320 -15.74 -37.39 -34.36
CA ILE A 320 -15.69 -37.46 -35.81
C ILE A 320 -17.14 -37.54 -36.32
N GLN A 321 -17.54 -36.57 -37.12
CA GLN A 321 -18.80 -36.53 -37.83
C GLN A 321 -18.51 -36.65 -39.31
N ALA A 322 -18.65 -37.86 -39.85
CA ALA A 322 -18.37 -38.14 -41.25
C ALA A 322 -19.58 -38.83 -41.89
N GLY A 323 -19.81 -38.59 -43.18
CA GLY A 323 -20.78 -39.38 -43.96
C GLY A 323 -20.31 -40.83 -44.19
N SER A 324 -19.02 -41.09 -43.99
CA SER A 324 -18.35 -42.40 -44.09
C SER A 324 -17.34 -42.57 -42.92
N THR A 325 -16.23 -43.29 -43.11
CA THR A 325 -15.19 -43.42 -42.09
C THR A 325 -14.27 -42.20 -42.07
N GLY A 326 -14.13 -41.53 -40.93
CA GLY A 326 -13.15 -40.47 -40.73
C GLY A 326 -11.96 -40.95 -39.90
N TYR A 327 -10.79 -40.34 -40.10
CA TYR A 327 -9.57 -40.67 -39.37
C TYR A 327 -8.98 -39.43 -38.70
N ILE A 328 -8.49 -39.58 -37.48
CA ILE A 328 -7.79 -38.53 -36.73
C ILE A 328 -6.54 -39.11 -36.05
N ARG A 329 -5.48 -38.32 -35.92
CA ARG A 329 -4.27 -38.68 -35.17
C ARG A 329 -3.57 -37.44 -34.61
N ASN A 330 -2.56 -37.66 -33.76
CA ASN A 330 -1.72 -36.60 -33.18
C ASN A 330 -2.53 -35.47 -32.53
N VAL A 331 -3.62 -35.82 -31.85
CA VAL A 331 -4.52 -34.82 -31.26
C VAL A 331 -3.88 -34.25 -30.01
N THR A 332 -3.79 -32.93 -29.96
CA THR A 332 -3.27 -32.20 -28.81
C THR A 332 -4.24 -31.13 -28.35
N LEU A 333 -4.46 -31.06 -27.04
CA LEU A 333 -5.10 -29.92 -26.40
C LEU A 333 -4.00 -28.97 -25.91
N CYS A 334 -4.08 -27.72 -26.35
CA CYS A 334 -3.07 -26.70 -26.15
C CYS A 334 -3.64 -25.47 -25.44
N GLY A 335 -2.76 -24.73 -24.77
CA GLY A 335 -3.09 -23.48 -24.09
C GLY A 335 -1.97 -23.01 -23.16
N THR A 336 -1.96 -21.71 -22.87
CA THR A 336 -1.04 -21.09 -21.92
C THR A 336 -1.80 -20.71 -20.66
N GLU A 337 -1.21 -21.01 -19.50
CA GLU A 337 -1.75 -20.58 -18.21
C GLU A 337 -1.64 -19.06 -18.07
N VAL A 338 -2.72 -18.43 -17.63
CA VAL A 338 -2.77 -17.02 -17.23
C VAL A 338 -3.45 -16.92 -15.87
N TYR A 339 -3.11 -15.89 -15.10
CA TYR A 339 -3.56 -15.75 -13.70
C TYR A 339 -4.64 -14.67 -13.52
N ASP A 340 -4.84 -13.84 -14.54
CA ASP A 340 -6.00 -12.96 -14.65
C ASP A 340 -7.09 -13.68 -15.42
N ASN A 341 -8.36 -13.48 -15.06
CA ASN A 341 -9.46 -14.03 -15.83
C ASN A 341 -9.57 -13.27 -17.17
N PRO A 342 -9.12 -13.85 -18.30
CA PRO A 342 -9.16 -13.16 -19.58
C PRO A 342 -10.58 -13.16 -20.19
N PHE A 343 -11.52 -13.83 -19.53
CA PHE A 343 -12.92 -13.99 -19.95
C PHE A 343 -13.88 -13.17 -19.11
N ALA A 344 -13.39 -12.41 -18.13
CA ALA A 344 -14.21 -11.44 -17.43
C ALA A 344 -14.60 -10.35 -18.44
N ASN A 345 -15.89 -10.27 -18.78
CA ASN A 345 -16.41 -9.17 -19.58
C ASN A 345 -16.06 -7.86 -18.87
N VAL A 346 -15.22 -7.03 -19.51
CA VAL A 346 -14.77 -5.71 -19.01
C VAL A 346 -15.96 -4.78 -18.69
N ALA A 347 -17.16 -5.11 -19.19
CA ALA A 347 -18.39 -4.37 -18.97
C ALA A 347 -18.91 -4.36 -17.51
N ALA A 348 -18.39 -5.19 -16.60
CA ALA A 348 -18.94 -5.31 -15.23
C ALA A 348 -18.25 -4.44 -14.16
N TYR A 349 -17.17 -3.71 -14.47
CA TYR A 349 -16.39 -2.93 -13.49
C TYR A 349 -16.55 -1.40 -13.61
N LEU A 350 -17.55 -0.93 -14.34
CA LEU A 350 -18.00 0.48 -14.35
C LEU A 350 -19.31 0.62 -13.54
N ILE A 351 -19.25 0.44 -12.22
CA ILE A 351 -20.29 0.90 -11.28
C ILE A 351 -19.62 1.55 -10.09
#